data_AF-A0A2M7PND4-F1
#
_entry.id   AF-A0A2M7PND4-F1
#
_cell.length_a   1.000
_cell.length_b   1.000
_cell.length_c   1.000
_cell.angle_alpha   90.00
_cell.angle_beta   90.00
_cell.angle_gamma   90.00
#
_symmetry.space_group_name_H-M   'P 1'
#
loop_
_entity.id
_entity.type
_entity.pdbx_description
1 polymer ?
#
loop_
_entity_poly.entity_id
_entity_poly.type
_entity_poly.pdbx_seq_one_letter_code
_entity_poly.pdbx_strand_id
1 'polypeptide(L)' 'RDVQSVTFMFEENGTYAATFGTQQEAGTYRLEGDKLYTNAQGQVQKMVKLPRLAADTLVMDMNRSGTAETLVLVRSE' A
#
# COMPACT_ATOMS: atom_id res chain seq x y z
N ARG A 1 3.86 19.15 -13.38
CA ARG A 1 4.46 18.26 -12.35
C ARG A 1 3.44 17.15 -12.17
N ASP A 2 3.64 16.02 -12.85
CA ASP A 2 2.68 14.91 -12.78
C ASP A 2 2.57 14.44 -11.34
N VAL A 3 1.41 14.68 -10.74
CA VAL A 3 1.05 14.09 -9.46
C VAL A 3 0.78 12.64 -9.80
N GLN A 4 1.78 11.77 -9.63
CA GLN A 4 1.57 10.34 -9.74
C GLN A 4 0.54 9.97 -8.65
N SER A 5 -0.70 9.76 -9.07
CA SER A 5 -1.74 9.26 -8.18
C SER A 5 -1.35 7.85 -7.76
N VAL A 6 -1.45 7.61 -6.46
CA VAL A 6 -1.28 6.30 -5.87
C VAL A 6 -2.63 5.86 -5.35
N THR A 7 -3.12 4.74 -5.86
CA THR A 7 -4.40 4.15 -5.44
C THR A 7 -4.16 2.73 -4.98
N PHE A 8 -4.80 2.34 -3.89
CA PHE A 8 -4.86 0.97 -3.41
C PHE A 8 -6.31 0.54 -3.28
N MET A 9 -6.60 -0.67 -3.73
CA MET A 9 -7.88 -1.35 -3.56
C MET A 9 -7.62 -2.64 -2.80
N PHE A 10 -8.24 -2.78 -1.63
CA PHE A 10 -8.13 -3.96 -0.78
C PHE A 10 -9.47 -4.70 -0.78
N GLU A 11 -9.45 -5.96 -1.18
CA GLU A 11 -10.65 -6.80 -1.27
C GLU A 11 -10.81 -7.64 -0.01
N GLU A 12 -12.04 -7.97 0.35
CA GLU A 12 -12.35 -8.78 1.55
C GLU A 12 -11.79 -10.21 1.46
N ASN A 13 -11.52 -10.70 0.24
CA ASN A 13 -10.93 -12.01 0.00
C ASN A 13 -9.41 -12.08 0.26
N GLY A 14 -8.79 -10.99 0.73
CA GLY A 14 -7.36 -10.91 1.01
C GLY A 14 -6.49 -10.59 -0.21
N THR A 15 -7.08 -10.14 -1.32
CA THR A 15 -6.34 -9.64 -2.51
C THR A 15 -6.28 -8.12 -2.54
N TYR A 16 -5.24 -7.57 -3.18
CA TYR A 16 -5.13 -6.14 -3.41
C TYR A 16 -4.74 -5.84 -4.85
N ALA A 17 -5.09 -4.64 -5.29
CA ALA A 17 -4.55 -4.01 -6.49
C ALA A 17 -4.05 -2.61 -6.13
N ALA A 18 -2.93 -2.20 -6.73
CA ALA A 18 -2.35 -0.89 -6.54
C ALA A 18 -1.91 -0.30 -7.87
N THR A 19 -2.06 1.02 -8.01
CA THR A 19 -1.61 1.79 -9.18
C THR A 19 -0.71 2.91 -8.71
N PHE A 20 0.46 3.05 -9.33
CA PHE A 20 1.45 4.10 -9.06
C PHE A 20 1.82 4.76 -10.39
N GLY A 21 1.09 5.81 -10.77
CA GLY A 21 1.23 6.39 -12.11
C GLY A 21 0.90 5.36 -13.21
N THR A 22 1.90 4.93 -13.99
CA THR A 22 1.74 3.93 -15.05
C THR A 22 2.00 2.49 -14.60
N GLN A 23 2.49 2.29 -13.38
CA GLN A 23 2.76 0.96 -12.83
C GLN A 23 1.53 0.41 -12.13
N GLN A 24 1.24 -0.86 -12.34
CA GLN A 24 0.19 -1.61 -11.65
C GLN A 24 0.81 -2.79 -10.92
N GLU A 25 0.30 -3.08 -9.73
CA GLU A 25 0.70 -4.20 -8.89
C GLU A 25 -0.56 -4.89 -8.36
N ALA A 26 -0.58 -6.22 -8.33
CA ALA A 26 -1.67 -6.98 -7.75
C ALA A 26 -1.13 -8.23 -7.05
N GLY A 27 -1.82 -8.66 -5.99
CA GLY A 27 -1.38 -9.79 -5.18
C GLY A 27 -2.26 -10.03 -3.96
N THR A 28 -1.69 -10.66 -2.95
CA THR A 28 -2.36 -10.85 -1.66
C THR A 28 -1.83 -9.90 -0.61
N TYR A 29 -2.68 -9.52 0.34
CA TYR A 29 -2.28 -8.71 1.48
C TYR A 29 -2.67 -9.39 2.79
N ARG A 30 -1.94 -9.03 3.85
CA ARG A 30 -2.27 -9.43 5.22
C ARG A 30 -1.91 -8.30 6.18
N LEU A 31 -2.77 -8.07 7.16
CA LEU A 31 -2.49 -7.20 8.30
C LEU A 31 -2.05 -8.05 9.50
N GLU A 32 -1.01 -7.61 10.19
CA GLU A 32 -0.59 -8.18 11.47
C GLU A 32 -0.12 -7.05 12.39
N GLY A 33 -0.91 -6.76 13.44
CA GLY A 33 -0.63 -5.63 14.33
C GLY A 33 -0.62 -4.30 13.57
N ASP A 34 0.51 -3.59 13.65
CA ASP A 34 0.78 -2.31 12.99
C ASP A 34 1.46 -2.47 11.63
N LYS A 35 1.37 -3.64 10.99
CA LYS A 35 2.08 -3.93 9.73
C LYS A 35 1.14 -4.39 8.63
N LEU A 36 1.42 -3.92 7.42
CA LEU A 36 0.83 -4.40 6.19
C LEU A 36 1.88 -5.19 5.42
N TYR A 37 1.54 -6.44 5.10
CA TYR A 37 2.32 -7.31 4.24
C TYR A 37 1.62 -7.42 2.89
N THR A 38 2.34 -7.15 1.80
CA THR A 38 1.84 -7.35 0.44
C THR A 38 2.74 -8.33 -0.31
N ASN A 39 2.13 -9.24 -1.05
CA ASN A 39 2.81 -10.25 -1.83
C ASN A 39 2.32 -10.19 -3.27
N ALA A 40 3.00 -9.39 -4.09
CA ALA A 40 2.77 -9.35 -5.53
C ALA A 40 3.29 -10.64 -6.17
N GLN A 41 2.57 -11.16 -7.17
CA GLN A 41 2.96 -12.41 -7.82
C GLN A 41 4.36 -12.32 -8.42
N GLY A 42 5.23 -13.28 -8.07
CA GLY A 42 6.61 -13.33 -8.57
C GLY A 42 7.53 -12.25 -8.01
N GLN A 43 7.14 -11.57 -6.93
CA GLN A 43 7.96 -10.57 -6.24
C GLN A 43 8.25 -10.97 -4.80
N VAL A 44 9.26 -10.35 -4.20
CA VAL A 44 9.53 -10.49 -2.77
C VAL A 44 8.42 -9.77 -2.00
N GLN A 45 7.92 -10.41 -0.93
CA GLN A 45 6.95 -9.80 -0.04
C GLN A 45 7.47 -8.46 0.51
N LYS A 46 6.62 -7.44 0.43
CA LYS A 46 6.87 -6.12 1.02
C LYS A 46 6.18 -6.05 2.38
N MET A 47 6.84 -5.43 3.35
CA MET A 47 6.27 -5.12 4.65
C MET A 47 6.44 -3.63 4.90
N VAL A 48 5.34 -2.96 5.25
CA VAL A 48 5.34 -1.55 5.65
C VAL A 48 4.67 -1.42 7.01
N LYS A 49 5.12 -0.42 7.78
CA LYS A 49 4.45 -0.08 9.04
C LYS A 49 3.25 0.82 8.76
N LEU A 50 2.22 0.65 9.56
CA LEU A 50 1.00 1.43 9.56
C LEU A 50 0.93 2.26 10.84
N PRO A 51 1.64 3.41 10.92
CA PRO A 51 1.57 4.29 12.09
C PRO A 51 0.15 4.80 12.39
N ARG A 52 -0.75 4.77 11.39
CA ARG A 52 -2.18 5.07 11.57
C ARG A 52 -3.04 4.31 10.57
N LEU A 53 -4.04 3.60 11.09
CA LEU A 53 -5.13 2.98 10.33
C LEU A 53 -6.46 3.45 10.94
N ALA A 54 -7.24 4.20 10.17
CA ALA A 54 -8.55 4.72 10.54
C ALA A 54 -9.60 4.35 9.47
N ALA A 55 -10.87 4.66 9.71
CA ALA A 55 -11.96 4.32 8.79
C ALA A 55 -11.76 4.91 7.38
N ASP A 56 -11.20 6.11 7.29
CA ASP A 56 -11.00 6.87 6.06
C ASP A 56 -9.52 7.09 5.69
N THR A 57 -8.59 6.76 6.58
CA THR A 57 -7.19 7.16 6.45
C THR A 57 -6.26 6.00 6.71
N LEU A 58 -5.31 5.78 5.81
CA LEU A 58 -4.22 4.83 5.95
C LEU A 58 -2.89 5.56 5.79
N VAL A 59 -2.05 5.52 6.82
CA VAL A 59 -0.69 6.07 6.77
C VAL A 59 0.29 4.91 6.74
N MET A 60 1.21 4.92 5.78
CA MET A 60 2.22 3.89 5.57
C MET A 60 3.63 4.47 5.61
N ASP A 61 4.49 3.90 6.43
CA ASP A 61 5.93 4.18 6.37
C ASP A 61 6.59 3.22 5.39
N MET A 62 7.04 3.77 4.28
CA MET A 62 7.65 3.08 3.16
C MET A 62 9.16 3.32 3.12
N ASN A 63 9.87 2.40 2.48
CA ASN A 63 11.26 2.60 2.10
C ASN A 63 11.36 2.45 0.58
N ARG A 64 11.57 3.57 -0.11
CA ARG A 64 11.73 3.61 -1.57
C ARG A 64 13.22 3.73 -1.89
N SER A 65 13.84 2.62 -2.26
CA SER A 65 15.25 2.55 -2.67
C SER A 65 16.24 3.13 -1.64
N GLY A 66 16.00 2.88 -0.35
CA GLY A 66 16.82 3.40 0.76
C GLY A 66 16.32 4.71 1.37
N THR A 67 15.35 5.37 0.73
CA THR A 67 14.77 6.62 1.23
C THR A 67 13.49 6.32 2.02
N ALA A 68 13.46 6.76 3.28
CA ALA A 68 12.25 6.69 4.09
C ALA A 68 11.20 7.68 3.57
N GLU A 69 9.98 7.21 3.37
CA GLU A 69 8.86 8.02 2.89
C GLU A 69 7.59 7.64 3.65
N THR A 70 6.73 8.62 3.94
CA THR A 70 5.41 8.38 4.53
C THR A 70 4.35 8.65 3.46
N LEU A 71 3.55 7.64 3.15
CA LEU A 71 2.42 7.75 2.24
C LEU A 71 1.12 7.85 3.04
N VAL A 72 0.32 8.87 2.78
CA VAL A 72 -1.01 9.06 3.37
C VAL A 72 -2.05 8.82 2.28
N LEU A 73 -2.88 7.81 2.47
CA LEU A 73 -4.01 7.49 1.62
C LEU A 73 -5.30 7.85 2.34
N VAL A 74 -6.19 8.49 1.61
CA VAL A 74 -7.55 8.79 2.06
C VAL A 74 -8.51 7.97 1.21
N ARG A 75 -9.50 7.36 1.85
CA ARG A 75 -10.56 6.59 1.18
C ARG A 75 -11.24 7.49 0.15
N SER A 76 -11.27 7.05 -1.10
CA SER A 76 -12.11 7.66 -2.13
C SER A 76 -13.56 7.24 -1.94
N GLU A 77 -14.49 8.16 -2.19
CA GLU A 77 -15.94 7.89 -2.24
C GLU A 77 -16.30 6.94 -3.40
#